data_AF-A0A3C0BDK6-F1
#
_entry.id   AF-A0A3C0BDK6-F1
#
_cell.length_a   1.000
_cell.length_b   1.000
_cell.length_c   1.000
_cell.angle_alpha   90.00
_cell.angle_beta   90.00
_cell.angle_gamma   90.00
#
_symmetry.space_group_name_H-M   'P 1'
#
loop_
_entity.id
_entity.type
_entity.pdbx_description
1 polymer ?
#
loop_
_entity_poly.entity_id
_entity_poly.type
_entity_poly.pdbx_seq_one_letter_code
_entity_poly.pdbx_strand_id
1 'polypeptide(L)'
;MRLRIKNSTYLWIITLLITLGAAYYQRITGPTQPLRGVKEIGPDKLKYKLIRTFGGPGDAEITINDEKGEYEGSIRFKRYKSYDEWTSMSLKRRDGKLVGYLPHQPPAGKMEYYIIIYQGSKQISLTDEPVILR
;
A
#
# COMPACT_ATOMS: atom_id res chain seq x y z
N MET A 1 -38.08 25.57 22.81
CA MET A 1 -38.46 25.42 21.38
C MET A 1 -38.36 23.94 21.01
N ARG A 2 -39.46 23.18 21.04
CA ARG A 2 -39.47 21.74 20.69
C ARG A 2 -39.70 21.62 19.18
N LEU A 3 -38.67 21.24 18.42
CA LEU A 3 -38.80 20.92 17.00
C LEU A 3 -39.62 19.63 16.87
N ARG A 4 -40.91 19.77 16.56
CA ARG A 4 -41.82 18.64 16.33
C ARG A 4 -41.64 18.17 14.89
N ILE A 5 -40.73 17.21 14.69
CA ILE A 5 -40.45 16.59 13.39
C ILE A 5 -41.66 15.71 13.03
N LYS A 6 -42.55 16.24 12.19
CA LYS A 6 -43.83 15.60 11.86
C LYS A 6 -43.70 14.43 10.86
N ASN A 7 -42.55 14.29 10.18
CA ASN A 7 -42.36 13.36 9.08
C ASN A 7 -41.11 12.50 9.34
N SER A 8 -41.31 11.30 9.91
CA SER A 8 -40.25 10.32 10.22
C SER A 8 -39.38 9.98 8.99
N THR A 9 -39.95 10.05 7.78
CA THR A 9 -39.28 9.72 6.51
C THR A 9 -38.01 10.55 6.26
N TYR A 10 -38.00 11.85 6.58
CA TYR A 10 -36.79 12.67 6.38
C TYR A 10 -35.65 12.25 7.31
N LEU A 11 -35.98 11.86 8.55
CA LEU A 11 -34.98 11.32 9.48
C LEU A 11 -34.44 10.00 8.95
N TRP A 12 -35.29 9.11 8.44
CA TRP A 12 -34.85 7.85 7.83
C TRP A 12 -33.94 8.05 6.61
N ILE A 13 -34.24 9.02 5.74
CA ILE A 13 -33.38 9.35 4.59
C ILE A 13 -32.01 9.86 5.07
N ILE A 14 -31.99 10.76 6.06
CA ILE A 14 -30.73 11.27 6.64
C ILE A 14 -29.94 10.14 7.29
N THR A 15 -30.58 9.28 8.06
CA THR A 15 -29.95 8.10 8.68
C THR A 15 -29.37 7.15 7.63
N LEU A 16 -30.09 6.90 6.53
CA LEU A 16 -29.60 6.08 5.43
C LEU A 16 -28.36 6.69 4.78
N LEU A 17 -28.37 8.00 4.51
CA LEU A 17 -27.23 8.72 3.93
C LEU A 17 -25.99 8.66 4.85
N ILE A 18 -26.17 8.88 6.15
CA ILE A 18 -25.07 8.79 7.13
C ILE A 18 -24.51 7.37 7.16
N THR A 19 -25.38 6.35 7.15
CA THR A 19 -24.96 4.94 7.20
C THR A 19 -24.17 4.55 5.94
N LEU A 20 -24.66 4.90 4.75
CA LEU A 20 -23.96 4.64 3.49
C LEU A 20 -22.64 5.41 3.41
N GLY A 21 -22.62 6.67 3.87
CA GLY A 21 -21.39 7.47 3.97
C GLY A 21 -20.35 6.83 4.89
N ALA A 22 -20.76 6.37 6.07
CA ALA A 22 -19.90 5.68 7.03
C ALA A 22 -19.36 4.36 6.46
N ALA A 23 -20.22 3.54 5.85
CA ALA A 23 -19.82 2.29 5.21
C ALA A 23 -18.83 2.52 4.05
N TYR A 24 -19.05 3.55 3.25
CA TYR A 24 -18.14 3.93 2.16
C TYR A 24 -16.78 4.40 2.70
N TYR A 25 -16.78 5.25 3.73
CA TYR A 25 -15.56 5.71 4.37
C TYR A 25 -14.74 4.54 4.96
N GLN A 26 -15.40 3.59 5.62
CA GLN A 26 -14.75 2.36 6.15
C GLN A 26 -14.17 1.50 5.03
N ARG A 27 -14.83 1.41 3.87
CA ARG A 27 -14.34 0.63 2.72
C ARG A 27 -13.06 1.22 2.12
N ILE A 28 -12.92 2.54 2.14
CA ILE A 28 -11.74 3.25 1.61
C ILE A 28 -10.58 3.24 2.63
N THR A 29 -10.88 3.43 3.91
CA THR A 29 -9.87 3.46 4.97
C THR A 29 -9.53 2.07 5.53
N GLY A 30 -10.14 1.03 4.96
CA GLY A 30 -9.94 -0.35 5.37
C GLY A 30 -8.46 -0.74 5.39
N PRO A 31 -8.02 -1.53 6.39
CA PRO A 31 -6.61 -1.87 6.59
C PRO A 31 -6.01 -2.77 5.49
N THR A 32 -6.87 -3.29 4.60
CA THR A 32 -6.55 -4.16 3.46
C THR A 32 -6.30 -3.38 2.17
N GLN A 33 -6.55 -2.07 2.15
CA GLN A 33 -6.30 -1.27 0.97
C GLN A 33 -4.79 -1.10 0.72
N PRO A 34 -4.34 -1.24 -0.53
CA PRO A 34 -2.95 -1.04 -0.88
C PRO A 34 -2.57 0.44 -0.70
N LEU A 35 -1.36 0.67 -0.21
CA LEU A 35 -0.80 2.01 -0.11
C LEU A 35 -0.44 2.50 -1.52
N ARG A 36 -1.12 3.56 -1.97
CA ARG A 36 -0.86 4.20 -3.27
C ARG A 36 -0.18 5.52 -3.02
N GLY A 37 0.80 5.83 -3.85
CA GLY A 37 1.51 7.10 -3.79
C GLY A 37 2.17 7.44 -5.10
N VAL A 38 2.66 8.67 -5.16
CA VAL A 38 3.45 9.19 -6.27
C VAL A 38 4.73 9.74 -5.67
N LYS A 39 5.88 9.26 -6.12
CA LYS A 39 7.17 9.83 -5.75
C LYS A 39 7.68 10.67 -6.91
N GLU A 40 8.07 11.90 -6.62
CA GLU A 40 8.70 12.79 -7.60
C GLU A 40 10.21 12.49 -7.62
N ILE A 41 10.69 12.04 -8.77
CA ILE A 41 12.08 11.68 -9.02
C ILE A 41 12.60 12.62 -10.13
N GLY A 42 13.12 13.77 -9.72
CA GLY A 42 13.51 14.83 -10.65
C GLY A 42 12.27 15.37 -11.40
N PRO A 43 12.25 15.38 -12.75
CA PRO A 43 11.09 15.80 -13.53
C PRO A 43 9.99 14.71 -13.63
N ASP A 44 10.30 13.47 -13.24
CA ASP A 44 9.41 12.33 -13.43
C ASP A 44 8.57 12.01 -12.19
N LYS A 45 7.38 11.45 -12.42
CA LYS A 45 6.45 11.01 -11.38
C LYS A 45 6.29 9.51 -11.40
N LEU A 46 6.88 8.83 -10.41
CA LEU A 46 6.78 7.40 -10.26
C LEU A 46 5.55 7.04 -9.43
N LYS A 47 4.52 6.50 -10.09
CA LYS A 47 3.31 6.00 -9.42
C LYS A 47 3.55 4.58 -8.91
N TYR A 48 3.18 4.32 -7.67
CA TYR A 48 3.34 3.00 -7.07
C TYR A 48 2.10 2.55 -6.31
N LYS A 49 1.96 1.23 -6.18
CA LYS A 49 0.90 0.57 -5.42
C LYS A 49 1.53 -0.55 -4.60
N LEU A 50 1.63 -0.34 -3.29
CA LEU A 50 2.23 -1.27 -2.35
C LEU A 50 1.14 -2.03 -1.61
N ILE A 51 1.21 -3.36 -1.64
CA ILE A 51 0.22 -4.22 -0.98
C ILE A 51 0.42 -4.22 0.53
N ARG A 52 -0.68 -4.26 1.29
CA ARG A 52 -0.66 -4.31 2.77
C ARG A 52 -1.25 -5.61 3.33
N THR A 53 -1.72 -6.49 2.45
CA THR A 53 -2.32 -7.78 2.78
C THR A 53 -2.03 -8.76 1.65
N PHE A 54 -1.59 -9.96 2.01
CA PHE A 54 -1.40 -11.06 1.07
C PHE A 54 -1.72 -12.40 1.76
N GLY A 55 -2.85 -13.00 1.39
CA GLY A 55 -3.27 -14.32 1.88
C GLY A 55 -3.20 -15.43 0.82
N GLY A 56 -2.51 -15.17 -0.30
CA GLY A 56 -2.36 -16.13 -1.38
C GLY A 56 -1.31 -17.19 -1.08
N PRO A 57 -1.32 -18.32 -1.80
CA PRO A 57 -0.22 -19.27 -1.75
C PRO A 57 1.05 -18.65 -2.34
N GLY A 58 2.21 -18.96 -1.75
CA GLY A 58 3.52 -18.54 -2.26
C GLY A 58 3.93 -17.13 -1.88
N ASP A 59 4.84 -16.55 -2.66
CA ASP A 59 5.45 -15.26 -2.38
C ASP A 59 4.56 -14.11 -2.82
N ALA A 60 4.57 -13.02 -2.04
CA ALA A 60 3.78 -11.84 -2.32
C ALA A 60 4.47 -11.00 -3.40
N GLU A 61 3.85 -10.95 -4.59
CA GLU A 61 4.34 -10.14 -5.70
C GLU A 61 4.13 -8.64 -5.41
N ILE A 62 5.19 -7.86 -5.57
CA ILE A 62 5.12 -6.40 -5.60
C ILE A 62 5.57 -5.91 -6.96
N THR A 63 4.75 -5.03 -7.53
CA THR A 63 4.97 -4.47 -8.85
C THR A 63 4.99 -2.94 -8.79
N ILE A 64 5.94 -2.34 -9.50
CA ILE A 64 6.08 -0.90 -9.65
C ILE A 64 6.17 -0.61 -11.14
N ASN A 65 5.36 0.33 -11.62
CA ASN A 65 5.38 0.70 -13.03
C ASN A 65 6.63 1.55 -13.32
N ASP A 66 7.48 1.07 -14.22
CA ASP A 66 8.68 1.74 -14.71
C ASP A 66 8.69 1.67 -16.24
N GLU A 67 7.81 2.46 -16.86
CA GLU A 67 7.59 2.43 -18.32
C GLU A 67 8.83 2.86 -19.10
N LYS A 68 9.68 3.71 -18.50
CA LYS A 68 10.92 4.20 -19.12
C LYS A 68 12.09 3.23 -18.97
N GLY A 69 12.04 2.32 -18.01
CA GLY A 69 13.12 1.36 -17.77
C GLY A 69 14.40 2.00 -17.24
N GLU A 70 14.30 3.13 -16.55
CA GLU A 70 15.44 3.90 -16.07
C GLU A 70 15.78 3.60 -14.60
N TYR A 71 14.87 2.93 -13.89
CA TYR A 71 14.97 2.75 -12.45
C TYR A 71 15.41 1.33 -12.09
N GLU A 72 16.39 1.22 -11.20
CA GLU A 72 16.63 -0.02 -10.48
C GLU A 72 15.89 0.04 -9.14
N GLY A 73 15.65 -1.11 -8.52
CA GLY A 73 15.03 -1.09 -7.20
C GLY A 73 15.37 -2.29 -6.36
N SER A 74 15.21 -2.12 -5.05
CA SER A 74 15.33 -3.18 -4.07
C SER A 74 14.20 -3.10 -3.05
N ILE A 75 13.80 -4.26 -2.55
CA ILE A 75 12.89 -4.39 -1.43
C ILE A 75 13.72 -4.71 -0.21
N ARG A 76 13.59 -3.90 0.85
CA ARG A 76 14.13 -4.21 2.18
C ARG A 76 13.01 -4.64 3.08
N PHE A 77 13.12 -5.78 3.74
CA PHE A 77 12.05 -6.30 4.60
C PHE A 77 12.61 -7.00 5.84
N LYS A 78 11.79 -7.07 6.88
CA LYS A 78 12.03 -7.88 8.08
C LYS A 78 10.71 -8.20 8.78
N ARG A 79 10.73 -9.08 9.79
CA ARG A 79 9.53 -9.38 10.59
C ARG A 79 9.06 -8.15 11.37
N TYR A 80 7.76 -7.95 11.43
CA TYR A 80 7.15 -6.80 12.10
C TYR A 80 7.45 -6.81 13.61
N LYS A 81 7.88 -5.66 14.16
CA LYS A 81 8.28 -5.53 15.58
C LYS A 81 9.31 -6.57 16.04
N SER A 82 10.25 -6.90 15.15
CA SER A 82 11.39 -7.76 15.48
C SER A 82 12.68 -6.96 15.59
N TYR A 83 13.63 -7.52 16.34
CA TYR A 83 15.03 -7.08 16.37
C TYR A 83 15.85 -7.70 15.23
N ASP A 84 15.19 -8.32 14.24
CA ASP A 84 15.87 -8.90 13.09
C ASP A 84 16.54 -7.80 12.25
N GLU A 85 17.61 -8.20 11.56
CA GLU A 85 18.26 -7.37 10.55
C GLU A 85 17.39 -7.25 9.29
N TRP A 86 17.54 -6.11 8.61
CA TRP A 86 16.85 -5.87 7.35
C TRP A 86 17.45 -6.73 6.24
N THR A 87 16.62 -7.58 5.63
CA THR A 87 17.00 -8.34 4.44
C THR A 87 16.70 -7.53 3.20
N SER A 88 17.57 -7.54 2.19
CA SER A 88 17.40 -6.79 0.94
C SER A 88 17.38 -7.73 -0.26
N MET A 89 16.45 -7.50 -1.19
CA MET A 89 16.36 -8.23 -2.45
C MET A 89 16.16 -7.27 -3.62
N SER A 90 16.87 -7.51 -4.72
CA SER A 90 16.72 -6.68 -5.93
C SER A 90 15.42 -6.98 -6.68
N LEU A 91 14.78 -5.94 -7.17
CA LEU A 91 13.66 -6.03 -8.10
C LEU A 91 14.17 -6.43 -9.48
N LYS A 92 13.40 -7.27 -10.17
CA LYS A 92 13.68 -7.66 -11.56
C LYS A 92 12.77 -6.90 -12.50
N ARG A 93 13.32 -6.39 -13.59
CA ARG A 93 12.54 -5.73 -14.62
C ARG A 93 11.82 -6.76 -15.50
N ARG A 94 10.52 -6.58 -15.68
CA ARG A 94 9.66 -7.37 -16.59
C ARG A 94 8.56 -6.48 -17.14
N ASP A 95 8.41 -6.46 -18.46
CA ASP A 95 7.29 -5.78 -19.16
C ASP A 95 7.06 -4.31 -18.76
N GLY A 96 8.14 -3.52 -18.66
CA GLY A 96 8.05 -2.11 -18.24
C GLY A 96 7.67 -1.93 -16.76
N LYS A 97 7.94 -2.95 -15.94
CA LYS A 97 7.68 -2.92 -14.50
C LYS A 97 8.87 -3.48 -13.73
N LEU A 98 9.04 -3.00 -12.50
CA LEU A 98 9.92 -3.62 -11.51
C LEU A 98 9.09 -4.57 -10.66
N VAL A 99 9.47 -5.84 -10.66
CA VAL A 99 8.78 -6.94 -9.97
C VAL A 99 9.69 -7.53 -8.91
N GLY A 100 9.15 -7.68 -7.70
CA GLY A 100 9.82 -8.37 -6.60
C GLY A 100 8.85 -9.30 -5.89
N TYR A 101 9.41 -10.26 -5.17
CA TYR A 101 8.65 -11.29 -4.47
C TYR A 101 9.07 -11.27 -3.01
N LEU A 102 8.14 -10.91 -2.12
CA LEU A 102 8.35 -11.02 -0.67
C LEU A 102 8.05 -12.46 -0.23
N PRO A 103 8.90 -13.06 0.63
CA PRO A 103 8.74 -14.45 1.01
C PRO A 103 7.39 -14.69 1.70
N HIS A 104 6.76 -15.81 1.36
CA HIS A 104 5.53 -16.26 1.99
C HIS A 104 5.58 -16.16 3.51
N GLN A 105 4.50 -15.65 4.12
CA GLN A 105 4.39 -15.54 5.57
C GLN A 105 3.50 -16.65 6.13
N PRO A 106 3.85 -17.23 7.29
CA PRO A 106 2.97 -18.16 7.97
C PRO A 106 1.67 -17.46 8.38
N PRO A 107 0.60 -18.21 8.70
CA PRO A 107 -0.66 -17.62 9.19
C PRO A 107 -0.42 -16.65 10.34
N ALA A 108 -1.03 -15.46 10.25
CA ALA A 108 -0.84 -14.33 11.18
C ALA A 108 0.58 -13.72 11.23
N GLY A 109 1.48 -14.13 10.34
CA GLY A 109 2.78 -13.50 10.13
C GLY A 109 2.63 -12.08 9.63
N LYS A 110 3.46 -11.17 10.13
CA LYS A 110 3.52 -9.78 9.67
C LYS A 110 4.96 -9.44 9.36
N MET A 111 5.16 -8.74 8.26
CA MET A 111 6.44 -8.17 7.92
C MET A 111 6.31 -6.69 7.63
N GLU A 112 7.41 -5.99 7.78
CA GLU A 112 7.53 -4.60 7.39
C GLU A 112 8.55 -4.50 6.26
N TYR A 113 8.25 -3.67 5.27
CA TYR A 113 9.11 -3.53 4.12
C TYR A 113 9.15 -2.10 3.57
N TYR A 114 10.28 -1.78 2.95
CA TYR A 114 10.52 -0.57 2.17
C TYR A 114 10.83 -0.96 0.74
N ILE A 115 10.52 -0.03 -0.16
CA ILE A 115 11.04 -0.09 -1.51
C ILE A 115 11.96 1.10 -1.72
N ILE A 116 13.16 0.75 -2.17
CA ILE A 116 14.20 1.70 -2.51
C ILE A 116 14.36 1.65 -4.02
N ILE A 117 14.25 2.81 -4.65
CA ILE A 117 14.49 3.02 -6.06
C ILE A 117 15.86 3.69 -6.23
N TYR A 118 16.59 3.26 -7.25
CA TYR A 118 17.89 3.80 -7.62
C TYR A 118 17.80 4.41 -9.03
N GLN A 119 18.33 5.61 -9.17
CA GLN A 119 18.53 6.28 -10.46
C GLN A 119 19.99 6.74 -10.52
N GLY A 120 20.83 5.95 -11.18
CA GLY A 120 22.29 6.13 -11.10
C GLY A 120 22.79 6.03 -9.66
N SER A 121 23.43 7.09 -9.16
CA SER A 121 23.93 7.16 -7.77
C SER A 121 22.89 7.59 -6.73
N LYS A 122 21.70 8.02 -7.17
CA LYS A 122 20.68 8.55 -6.27
C LYS A 122 19.79 7.41 -5.74
N GLN A 123 19.69 7.34 -4.41
CA GLN A 123 18.80 6.41 -3.72
C GLN A 123 17.56 7.13 -3.20
N ILE A 124 16.37 6.58 -3.46
CA ILE A 124 15.09 7.19 -3.11
C ILE A 124 14.18 6.13 -2.50
N SER A 125 13.74 6.33 -1.26
CA SER A 125 12.67 5.52 -0.67
C SER A 125 11.31 5.95 -1.20
N LEU A 126 10.46 4.99 -1.58
CA LEU A 126 9.10 5.28 -2.04
C LEU A 126 8.21 5.80 -0.91
N THR A 127 8.41 5.29 0.30
CA THR A 127 7.66 5.63 1.51
C THR A 127 8.59 6.09 2.62
N ASP A 128 8.11 6.99 3.48
CA ASP A 128 8.88 7.47 4.64
C ASP A 128 8.80 6.46 5.80
N GLU A 129 7.63 5.85 5.98
CA GLU A 129 7.39 4.76 6.93
C GLU A 129 7.39 3.39 6.23
N PRO A 130 7.73 2.30 6.96
CA PRO A 130 7.70 0.98 6.38
C PRO A 130 6.26 0.54 6.14
N VAL A 131 6.03 -0.14 5.03
CA VAL A 131 4.74 -0.74 4.74
C VAL A 131 4.62 -2.05 5.50
N ILE A 132 3.55 -2.19 6.27
CA ILE A 132 3.24 -3.42 6.99
C ILE A 132 2.43 -4.33 6.05
N LEU A 133 3.00 -5.49 5.73
CA LEU A 133 2.33 -6.60 5.05
C LEU A 133 1.78 -7.57 6.09
N ARG A 134 0.53 -8.00 5.89
CA ARG A 134 -0.22 -8.92 6.76
C ARG A 134 -0.75 -10.11 5.98
#